data_AF-A0AB39M302-F1
#
_entry.id   AF-A0AB39M302-F1
#
_cell.length_a   1.000
_cell.length_b   1.000
_cell.length_c   1.000
_cell.angle_alpha   90.00
_cell.angle_beta   90.00
_cell.angle_gamma   90.00
#
_symmetry.space_group_name_H-M   'P 1'
#
loop_
_entity.id
_entity.type
_entity.pdbx_description
1 polymer ?
#
loop_
_entity_poly.entity_id
_entity_poly.type
_entity_poly.pdbx_seq_one_letter_code
_entity_poly.pdbx_strand_id
1 'polypeptide(L)' 'MTVEWVEWLMGLPLGHVTAVPGLTRGQQLQILGNGVVPQQAALAFAALLDLEV' A
#
# COMPACT_ATOMS: atom_id res chain seq x y z
N MET A 1 -7.93 12.41 8.78
CA MET A 1 -7.53 11.32 7.88
C MET A 1 -7.51 10.00 8.66
N THR A 2 -8.26 9.00 8.21
CA THR A 2 -8.33 7.67 8.85
C THR A 2 -7.27 6.74 8.25
N VAL A 3 -6.95 5.63 8.92
CA VAL A 3 -5.93 4.67 8.44
C VAL A 3 -6.44 3.87 7.24
N GLU A 4 -7.74 3.59 7.20
CA GLU A 4 -8.45 2.91 6.10
C GLU A 4 -8.44 3.76 4.83
N TRP A 5 -8.54 5.08 4.97
CA TRP A 5 -8.44 5.98 3.82
C TRP A 5 -7.03 6.00 3.23
N VAL A 6 -5.99 5.95 4.08
CA VAL A 6 -4.59 5.85 3.61
C VAL A 6 -4.35 4.51 2.93
N GLU A 7 -4.87 3.40 3.48
CA GLU A 7 -4.80 2.08 2.85
C GLU A 7 -5.48 2.05 1.47
N TRP A 8 -6.65 2.69 1.35
CA TRP A 8 -7.33 2.86 0.08
C TRP A 8 -6.52 3.69 -0.92
N LEU A 9 -5.88 4.79 -0.48
CA LEU A 9 -4.99 5.58 -1.34
C LEU A 9 -3.81 4.76 -1.86
N MET A 10 -3.29 3.84 -1.05
CA MET A 10 -2.21 2.93 -1.45
C MET A 10 -2.68 1.90 -2.48
N GLY A 11 -3.98 1.85 -2.82
CA GLY A 11 -4.54 0.88 -3.74
C GLY A 11 -4.54 -0.55 -3.21
N LEU A 12 -4.45 -0.71 -1.88
CA LEU A 12 -4.42 -2.01 -1.22
C LEU A 12 -5.85 -2.55 -0.99
N PRO A 13 -6.03 -3.87 -0.91
CA PRO A 13 -7.30 -4.45 -0.46
C PRO A 13 -7.67 -3.94 0.92
N LEU A 14 -8.98 -3.79 1.17
CA LEU A 14 -9.49 -3.37 2.47
C LEU A 14 -9.01 -4.33 3.58
N GLY A 15 -8.43 -3.78 4.64
CA GLY A 15 -7.94 -4.55 5.78
C GLY A 15 -6.52 -5.10 5.62
N HIS A 16 -5.82 -4.82 4.52
CA HIS A 16 -4.46 -5.34 4.28
C HIS A 16 -3.49 -5.05 5.44
N VAL A 17 -3.51 -3.84 5.98
CA VAL A 17 -2.82 -3.39 7.19
C VAL A 17 -3.84 -3.08 8.30
N THR A 18 -4.98 -2.49 7.97
CA THR A 18 -5.91 -1.95 8.97
C THR A 18 -6.68 -3.02 9.75
N ALA A 19 -6.80 -4.24 9.23
CA ALA A 19 -7.44 -5.36 9.92
C ALA A 19 -6.45 -6.31 10.62
N VAL A 20 -5.14 -5.99 10.63
CA VAL A 20 -4.13 -6.83 11.30
C VAL A 20 -4.25 -6.69 12.82
N PRO A 21 -4.52 -7.78 13.57
CA PRO A 21 -4.69 -7.72 15.02
C PRO A 21 -3.43 -7.22 15.74
N GLY A 22 -3.64 -6.39 16.77
CA GLY A 22 -2.56 -5.91 17.65
C GLY A 22 -1.76 -4.71 17.12
N LEU A 23 -2.04 -4.21 15.91
CA LEU A 23 -1.42 -2.98 15.43
C LEU A 23 -2.10 -1.74 16.01
N THR A 24 -1.31 -0.89 16.64
CA THR A 24 -1.73 0.48 16.98
C THR A 24 -1.92 1.32 15.72
N ARG A 25 -2.75 2.36 15.80
CA ARG A 25 -2.93 3.33 14.72
C ARG A 25 -1.59 3.90 14.20
N GLY A 26 -0.64 4.16 15.09
CA GLY A 26 0.68 4.68 14.73
C GLY A 26 1.48 3.69 13.89
N GLN A 27 1.49 2.41 14.29
CA GLN A 27 2.13 1.34 13.53
C GLN A 27 1.49 1.15 12.15
N GLN A 28 0.15 1.20 12.06
CA GLN A 28 -0.55 1.09 10.78
C GLN A 28 -0.14 2.22 9.83
N LEU A 29 -0.10 3.48 10.31
CA LEU A 29 0.35 4.61 9.50
C LEU A 29 1.81 4.50 9.08
N GLN A 30 2.69 4.02 9.97
CA GLN A 30 4.11 3.81 9.65
C GLN A 30 4.28 2.73 8.57
N ILE A 31 3.55 1.62 8.67
CA ILE A 31 3.59 0.54 7.67
C ILE A 31 3.06 1.04 6.33
N LEU A 32 1.89 1.68 6.32
CA LEU A 32 1.29 2.23 5.10
C LEU A 32 2.17 3.30 4.46
N GLY A 33 2.73 4.23 5.26
CA GLY A 33 3.58 5.31 4.77
C GLY A 33 4.94 4.87 4.23
N ASN A 34 5.46 3.73 4.70
CA ASN A 34 6.70 3.14 4.19
C ASN A 34 6.46 2.09 3.09
N GLY A 35 5.20 1.73 2.84
CA GLY A 35 4.81 0.72 1.86
C GLY A 35 4.98 1.22 0.42
N VAL A 36 5.02 0.27 -0.52
CA VAL A 36 5.04 0.56 -1.95
C VAL A 36 3.61 0.63 -2.48
N VAL A 37 3.33 1.60 -3.36
CA VAL A 37 2.06 1.66 -4.12
C VAL A 37 2.10 0.61 -5.24
N PRO A 38 1.27 -0.45 -5.22
CA PRO A 38 1.38 -1.57 -6.16
C PRO A 38 1.30 -1.16 -7.64
N GLN A 39 0.51 -0.15 -7.98
CA GLN A 39 0.37 0.36 -9.35
C GLN A 39 1.68 0.99 -9.85
N GLN A 40 2.37 1.74 -8.98
CA GLN A 40 3.68 2.33 -9.31
C GLN A 40 4.74 1.24 -9.45
N ALA A 41 4.71 0.22 -8.59
CA ALA A 41 5.61 -0.93 -8.69
C ALA A 41 5.39 -1.72 -9.98
N ALA A 42 4.14 -1.99 -10.35
CA ALA A 42 3.80 -2.71 -11.57
C ALA A 42 4.35 -1.98 -12.80
N LEU A 43 4.17 -0.66 -12.88
CA LEU A 43 4.72 0.16 -13.96
C LEU A 43 6.26 0.15 -13.95
N ALA A 44 6.90 0.27 -12.78
CA ALA A 44 8.35 0.23 -12.67
C ALA A 44 8.93 -1.13 -13.12
N PHE A 45 8.29 -2.24 -12.76
CA PHE A 45 8.69 -3.56 -13.23
C PHE A 45 8.47 -3.74 -14.71
N ALA A 46 7.36 -3.25 -15.26
CA ALA A 46 7.11 -3.32 -16.69
C ALA A 46 8.16 -2.55 -17.49
N ALA A 47 8.53 -1.35 -17.04
CA ALA A 47 9.63 -0.58 -17.64
C ALA A 47 11.00 -1.27 -17.51
N LEU A 48 11.29 -1.90 -16.36
CA LEU A 48 12.54 -2.63 -16.14
C LEU A 48 12.66 -3.89 -17.01
N LEU A 49 11.54 -4.56 -17.26
CA LEU A 49 11.46 -5.83 -17.99
C LEU A 49 11.10 -5.65 -19.46
N ASP A 50 10.96 -4.43 -19.94
CA ASP A 50 10.53 -4.08 -21.32
C ASP A 50 9.20 -4.74 -21.70
N LEU A 51 8.23 -4.70 -20.77
CA LEU A 51 6.86 -5.17 -20.99
C LEU A 51 6.01 -4.00 -21.51
N GLU A 52 5.18 -4.26 -22.52
CA GLU A 52 4.09 -3.34 -22.89
C GLU A 52 3.06 -3.27 -21.75
N VAL A 53 2.66 -2.05 -21.38
CA VAL A 53 1.76 -1.74 -20.25
C VAL A 53 0.55 -0.98 -20.72
#